data_AF-A0A2E8FCB4-F1
#
_entry.id   AF-A0A2E8FCB4-F1
#
_cell.length_a   1.000
_cell.length_b   1.000
_cell.length_c   1.000
_cell.angle_alpha   90.00
_cell.angle_beta   90.00
_cell.angle_gamma   90.00
#
_symmetry.space_group_name_H-M   'P 1'
#
loop_
_entity.id
_entity.type
_entity.pdbx_description
1 polymer ?
#
loop_
_entity_poly.entity_id
_entity_poly.type
_entity_poly.pdbx_seq_one_letter_code
_entity_poly.pdbx_strand_id
1 'polypeptide(L)'
;MTRYFSPLSWSFPVGTWSGTRVAVSVYFPLAVLVLCLQMQTWWYGLLAGMFLLLSSLAHEIAHVWVARATGGWGDDILVWPLGGLLHPQPALDRRSRVMTALAGPAVNGVLCLLAGIAVWRMGLLGEAINPLKGWPILPSGEGTLGLFQSAVVVLFIVNWVLLVINLIPVHPFDGGRVLECGLSGWLVEETANYLHMRLGAVVGVSLMIAGLLADHPGWHGTWVVCLGAVVLVLNLQEVAQRSAVDDLESALLDYELALDDVDGEFDVDEPDPGLLERWRQHREETRLLQEEKQQQEAERRVDVLLKKVHHHGFEALSEAEKRQLRQASQRYRDQAARSEETI
;
A
#
# COMPACT_ATOMS: atom_id res chain seq x y z
N MET A 1 5.06 12.90 10.87
CA MET A 1 5.04 11.43 10.84
C MET A 1 6.31 10.92 11.49
N THR A 2 6.18 10.43 12.72
CA THR A 2 7.24 9.80 13.52
C THR A 2 7.83 8.65 12.72
N ARG A 3 9.13 8.74 12.40
CA ARG A 3 9.88 7.61 11.83
C ARG A 3 9.93 6.54 12.91
N TYR A 4 9.13 5.49 12.76
CA TYR A 4 9.25 4.31 13.60
C TYR A 4 10.69 3.81 13.52
N PHE A 5 11.33 3.67 14.67
CA PHE A 5 12.71 3.21 14.81
C PHE A 5 12.78 1.72 14.43
N SER A 6 12.92 1.43 13.15
CA SER A 6 13.29 0.10 12.69
C SER A 6 14.81 0.06 12.46
N PRO A 7 15.57 -0.84 13.10
CA PRO A 7 17.01 -0.96 12.84
C PRO A 7 17.32 -1.28 11.36
N LEU A 8 16.34 -1.81 10.62
CA LEU A 8 16.42 -2.07 9.18
C LEU A 8 16.24 -0.81 8.31
N SER A 9 15.59 0.24 8.82
CA SER A 9 15.39 1.51 8.09
C SER A 9 16.55 2.49 8.27
N TRP A 10 17.68 2.04 8.81
CA TRP A 10 18.85 2.91 9.00
C TRP A 10 19.46 3.24 7.64
N SER A 11 19.46 4.54 7.31
CA SER A 11 19.80 5.03 5.99
C SER A 11 20.40 6.43 6.07
N PHE A 12 21.20 6.77 5.06
CA PHE A 12 21.72 8.11 4.87
C PHE A 12 21.03 8.75 3.65
N PRO A 13 20.57 10.01 3.76
CA PRO A 13 19.98 10.71 2.63
C PRO A 13 21.07 10.99 1.59
N VAL A 14 20.79 10.67 0.34
CA VAL A 14 21.70 10.91 -0.79
C VAL A 14 21.29 12.17 -1.56
N GLY A 15 19.99 12.43 -1.69
CA GLY A 15 19.49 13.62 -2.39
C GLY A 15 17.99 13.58 -2.63
N THR A 16 17.53 14.43 -3.55
CA THR A 16 16.13 14.45 -4.00
C THR A 16 16.06 14.24 -5.51
N TRP A 17 15.11 13.43 -5.95
CA TRP A 17 14.81 13.20 -7.36
C TRP A 17 13.32 13.40 -7.63
N SER A 18 12.98 14.39 -8.47
CA SER A 18 11.58 14.69 -8.84
C SER A 18 10.64 14.86 -7.63
N GLY A 19 11.09 15.61 -6.62
CA GLY A 19 10.35 15.81 -5.36
C GLY A 19 10.41 14.64 -4.37
N THR A 20 11.03 13.52 -4.73
CA THR A 20 11.16 12.31 -3.92
C THR A 20 12.49 12.32 -3.18
N ARG A 21 12.53 12.04 -1.88
CA ARG A 21 13.79 11.91 -1.13
C ARG A 21 14.40 10.54 -1.38
N VAL A 22 15.65 10.51 -1.82
CA VAL A 22 16.40 9.28 -2.06
C VAL A 22 17.36 9.06 -0.89
N ALA A 23 17.23 7.91 -0.24
CA ALA A 23 18.09 7.46 0.84
C ALA A 23 18.66 6.08 0.50
N VAL A 24 19.89 5.82 0.95
CA VAL A 24 20.55 4.52 0.79
C VAL A 24 20.77 3.92 2.16
N SER A 25 20.48 2.64 2.29
CA SER A 25 20.62 1.94 3.55
C SER A 25 22.09 1.74 3.97
N VAL A 26 22.35 1.76 5.28
CA VAL A 26 23.66 1.45 5.88
C VAL A 26 24.10 0.01 5.58
N TYR A 27 23.17 -0.89 5.22
CA TYR A 27 23.50 -2.27 4.85
C TYR A 27 24.10 -2.40 3.43
N PHE A 28 24.06 -1.36 2.59
CA PHE A 28 24.70 -1.40 1.26
C PHE A 28 26.22 -1.58 1.33
N PRO A 29 26.98 -0.75 2.06
CA PRO A 29 28.41 -0.96 2.23
C PRO A 29 28.77 -2.36 2.76
N LEU A 30 27.96 -2.91 3.67
CA LEU A 30 28.15 -4.27 4.18
C LEU A 30 27.93 -5.32 3.07
N ALA A 31 26.89 -5.17 2.27
CA ALA A 31 26.65 -6.04 1.12
C ALA A 31 27.81 -5.98 0.09
N VAL A 32 28.31 -4.78 -0.21
CA VAL A 32 29.47 -4.59 -1.10
C VAL A 32 30.72 -5.25 -0.52
N LEU A 33 30.96 -5.12 0.79
CA LEU A 33 32.08 -5.77 1.47
C LEU A 33 32.00 -7.30 1.33
N VAL A 34 30.82 -7.89 1.56
CA VAL A 34 30.61 -9.33 1.38
C VAL A 34 30.87 -9.76 -0.06
N LEU A 35 30.39 -9.00 -1.05
CA LEU A 35 30.66 -9.25 -2.47
C LEU A 35 32.16 -9.21 -2.80
N CYS A 36 32.89 -8.23 -2.24
CA CYS A 36 34.35 -8.13 -2.41
C CYS A 36 35.10 -9.32 -1.81
N LEU A 37 34.59 -9.94 -0.75
CA LEU A 37 35.20 -11.11 -0.09
C LEU A 37 34.85 -12.42 -0.79
N GLN A 38 33.68 -12.51 -1.43
CA GLN A 38 33.21 -13.75 -2.08
C GLN A 38 33.63 -13.89 -3.55
N MET A 39 33.83 -12.77 -4.25
CA MET A 39 34.23 -12.77 -5.65
C MET A 39 35.72 -13.11 -5.81
N GLN A 40 36.11 -13.57 -7.00
CA GLN A 40 37.50 -13.90 -7.35
C GLN A 40 38.49 -12.77 -7.05
N THR A 41 38.03 -11.52 -7.16
CA THR A 41 38.84 -10.34 -6.87
C THR A 41 37.94 -9.25 -6.31
N TRP A 42 38.48 -8.46 -5.38
CA TRP A 42 37.76 -7.37 -4.72
C TRP A 42 37.13 -6.36 -5.69
N TRP A 43 37.78 -6.08 -6.83
CA TRP A 43 37.26 -5.14 -7.81
C TRP A 43 36.00 -5.64 -8.53
N TYR A 44 35.86 -6.97 -8.73
CA TYR A 44 34.61 -7.57 -9.22
C TYR A 44 33.48 -7.39 -8.20
N GLY A 45 33.80 -7.48 -6.91
CA GLY A 45 32.86 -7.16 -5.83
C GLY A 45 32.40 -5.70 -5.85
N LEU A 46 33.31 -4.76 -6.10
CA LEU A 46 32.95 -3.34 -6.27
C LEU A 46 32.07 -3.12 -7.51
N LEU A 47 32.39 -3.78 -8.63
CA LEU A 47 31.60 -3.71 -9.85
C LEU A 47 30.19 -4.28 -9.63
N ALA A 48 30.08 -5.41 -8.94
CA ALA A 48 28.81 -6.01 -8.53
C ALA A 48 28.03 -5.09 -7.59
N GLY A 49 28.70 -4.48 -6.61
CA GLY A 49 28.11 -3.50 -5.69
C GLY A 49 27.57 -2.26 -6.41
N MET A 50 28.30 -1.74 -7.39
CA MET A 50 27.85 -0.64 -8.24
C MET A 50 26.60 -1.03 -9.02
N PHE A 51 26.60 -2.18 -9.70
CA PHE A 51 25.41 -2.65 -10.42
C PHE A 51 24.24 -2.97 -9.50
N LEU A 52 24.49 -3.48 -8.30
CA LEU A 52 23.46 -3.73 -7.29
C LEU A 52 22.78 -2.41 -6.90
N LEU A 53 23.56 -1.37 -6.60
CA LEU A 53 23.02 -0.06 -6.25
C LEU A 53 22.23 0.56 -7.40
N LEU A 54 22.79 0.57 -8.61
CA LEU A 54 22.15 1.17 -9.78
C LEU A 54 20.87 0.42 -10.18
N SER A 55 20.90 -0.92 -10.17
CA SER A 55 19.73 -1.74 -10.51
C SER A 55 18.64 -1.62 -9.45
N SER A 56 19.00 -1.66 -8.16
CA SER A 56 18.03 -1.46 -7.07
C SER A 56 17.44 -0.05 -7.10
N LEU A 57 18.24 0.98 -7.39
CA LEU A 57 17.72 2.34 -7.55
C LEU A 57 16.76 2.44 -8.75
N ALA A 58 17.12 1.88 -9.90
CA ALA A 58 16.26 1.87 -11.09
C ALA A 58 14.94 1.12 -10.84
N HIS A 59 15.01 0.02 -10.09
CA HIS A 59 13.86 -0.76 -9.64
C HIS A 59 12.91 0.08 -8.76
N GLU A 60 13.42 0.78 -7.74
CA GLU A 60 12.60 1.66 -6.89
C GLU A 60 12.00 2.85 -7.66
N ILE A 61 12.79 3.45 -8.53
CA ILE A 61 12.31 4.54 -9.39
C ILE A 61 11.14 4.07 -10.26
N ALA A 62 11.18 2.83 -10.77
CA ALA A 62 10.10 2.27 -11.56
C ALA A 62 8.80 2.11 -10.75
N HIS A 63 8.88 1.66 -9.49
CA HIS A 63 7.71 1.64 -8.62
C HIS A 63 7.08 3.02 -8.45
N VAL A 64 7.89 4.03 -8.12
CA VAL A 64 7.39 5.40 -7.91
C VAL A 64 6.83 5.98 -9.19
N TRP A 65 7.50 5.74 -10.32
CA TRP A 65 7.07 6.23 -11.63
C TRP A 65 5.73 5.63 -12.04
N VAL A 66 5.55 4.31 -11.92
CA VAL A 66 4.29 3.65 -12.27
C VAL A 66 3.17 4.04 -11.30
N ALA A 67 3.45 4.11 -9.99
CA ALA A 67 2.49 4.57 -9.00
C ALA A 67 1.95 5.96 -9.36
N ARG A 68 2.84 6.93 -9.64
CA ARG A 68 2.47 8.29 -10.06
C ARG A 68 1.73 8.31 -11.39
N ALA A 69 2.15 7.50 -12.37
CA ALA A 69 1.49 7.42 -13.68
C ALA A 69 0.04 6.92 -13.58
N THR A 70 -0.27 6.12 -12.57
CA THR A 70 -1.63 5.64 -12.29
C THR A 70 -2.46 6.55 -11.38
N GLY A 71 -1.92 7.68 -10.93
CA GLY A 71 -2.60 8.64 -10.04
C GLY A 71 -2.31 8.46 -8.54
N GLY A 72 -1.35 7.60 -8.19
CA GLY A 72 -0.84 7.44 -6.83
C GLY A 72 0.29 8.43 -6.46
N TRP A 73 0.90 8.25 -5.29
CA TRP A 73 1.99 9.08 -4.78
C TRP A 73 3.12 8.25 -4.14
N GLY A 74 4.28 8.87 -3.97
CA GLY A 74 5.46 8.24 -3.40
C GLY A 74 6.55 9.29 -3.19
N ASP A 75 6.84 9.60 -1.93
CA ASP A 75 7.68 10.75 -1.55
C ASP A 75 9.07 10.35 -1.07
N ASP A 76 9.28 9.07 -0.77
CA ASP A 76 10.53 8.52 -0.26
C ASP A 76 10.93 7.28 -1.05
N ILE A 77 12.19 7.25 -1.49
CA ILE A 77 12.88 6.09 -2.07
C ILE A 77 13.96 5.67 -1.08
N LEU A 78 13.82 4.48 -0.51
CA LEU A 78 14.88 3.86 0.28
C LEU A 78 15.45 2.67 -0.48
N VAL A 79 16.66 2.81 -0.97
CA VAL A 79 17.36 1.72 -1.65
C VAL A 79 17.95 0.80 -0.57
N TRP A 80 17.49 -0.46 -0.56
CA TRP A 80 18.02 -1.52 0.30
C TRP A 80 18.56 -2.70 -0.55
N PRO A 81 19.57 -3.46 -0.11
CA PRO A 81 20.33 -4.36 -1.00
C PRO A 81 19.52 -5.47 -1.69
N LEU A 82 18.35 -5.84 -1.16
CA LEU A 82 17.47 -6.85 -1.79
C LEU A 82 16.22 -6.22 -2.46
N GLY A 83 16.15 -4.90 -2.58
CA GLY A 83 14.95 -4.15 -2.96
C GLY A 83 14.55 -3.17 -1.86
N GLY A 84 13.66 -2.21 -2.14
CA GLY A 84 13.28 -1.14 -1.24
C GLY A 84 12.25 -1.56 -0.19
N LEU A 85 12.39 -1.02 1.02
CA LEU A 85 11.46 -1.24 2.14
C LEU A 85 10.33 -0.21 2.19
N LEU A 86 10.46 0.88 1.42
CA LEU A 86 9.49 1.97 1.34
C LEU A 86 8.77 1.89 0.01
N HIS A 87 7.49 1.54 0.07
CA HIS A 87 6.70 1.33 -1.14
C HIS A 87 5.85 2.57 -1.45
N PRO A 88 5.76 2.97 -2.72
CA PRO A 88 4.82 4.01 -3.13
C PRO A 88 3.38 3.51 -3.02
N GLN A 89 2.47 4.46 -2.87
CA GLN A 89 1.03 4.22 -2.77
C GLN A 89 0.40 4.37 -4.16
N PRO A 90 0.08 3.25 -4.85
CA PRO A 90 -0.63 3.28 -6.12
C PRO A 90 -2.08 3.78 -5.97
N ALA A 91 -2.75 4.01 -7.09
CA ALA A 91 -4.19 4.24 -7.07
C ALA A 91 -4.95 3.00 -6.55
N LEU A 92 -6.18 3.23 -6.05
CA LEU A 92 -6.97 2.21 -5.36
C LEU A 92 -7.49 1.09 -6.27
N ASP A 93 -7.24 1.17 -7.58
CA ASP A 93 -7.62 0.13 -8.51
C ASP A 93 -6.63 -1.06 -8.48
N ARG A 94 -7.19 -2.27 -8.64
CA ARG A 94 -6.42 -3.52 -8.62
C ARG A 94 -5.32 -3.55 -9.68
N ARG A 95 -5.58 -2.94 -10.85
CA ARG A 95 -4.62 -2.89 -11.96
C ARG A 95 -3.41 -2.05 -11.60
N SER A 96 -3.61 -0.84 -11.07
CA SER A 96 -2.54 0.03 -10.59
C SER A 96 -1.68 -0.65 -9.53
N ARG A 97 -2.28 -1.33 -8.55
CA ARG A 97 -1.53 -2.08 -7.53
C ARG A 97 -0.63 -3.15 -8.14
N VAL A 98 -1.16 -3.98 -9.05
CA VAL A 98 -0.38 -5.04 -9.70
C VAL A 98 0.68 -4.46 -10.63
N MET A 99 0.35 -3.44 -11.42
CA MET A 99 1.31 -2.78 -12.31
C MET A 99 2.45 -2.14 -11.52
N THR A 100 2.14 -1.50 -10.40
CA THR A 100 3.13 -0.87 -9.52
C THR A 100 4.01 -1.93 -8.89
N ALA A 101 3.45 -3.03 -8.36
CA ALA A 101 4.24 -4.13 -7.79
C ALA A 101 5.14 -4.80 -8.83
N LEU A 102 4.69 -4.95 -10.08
CA LEU A 102 5.50 -5.55 -11.14
C LEU A 102 6.52 -4.58 -11.79
N ALA A 103 6.44 -3.28 -11.50
CA ALA A 103 7.28 -2.28 -12.14
C ALA A 103 8.78 -2.50 -11.88
N GLY A 104 9.17 -2.69 -10.62
CA GLY A 104 10.55 -2.99 -10.24
C GLY A 104 11.06 -4.30 -10.84
N PRO A 105 10.37 -5.44 -10.65
CA PRO A 105 10.74 -6.72 -11.27
C PRO A 105 10.82 -6.63 -12.79
N ALA A 106 9.97 -5.84 -13.45
CA ALA A 106 10.04 -5.64 -14.89
C ALA A 106 11.35 -4.96 -15.33
N VAL A 107 11.85 -3.97 -14.58
CA VAL A 107 13.17 -3.36 -14.86
C VAL A 107 14.29 -4.39 -14.77
N ASN A 108 14.32 -5.15 -13.68
CA ASN A 108 15.32 -6.21 -13.50
C ASN A 108 15.19 -7.28 -14.59
N GLY A 109 13.98 -7.64 -14.99
CA GLY A 109 13.70 -8.58 -16.08
C GLY A 109 14.18 -8.10 -17.44
N VAL A 110 14.00 -6.82 -17.77
CA VAL A 110 14.53 -6.22 -19.00
C VAL A 110 16.06 -6.21 -19.00
N LEU A 111 16.68 -5.83 -17.87
CA LEU A 111 18.14 -5.87 -17.72
C LEU A 111 18.68 -7.30 -17.83
N CYS A 112 18.00 -8.28 -17.23
CA CYS A 112 18.30 -9.71 -17.38
C CYS A 112 18.19 -10.17 -18.84
N LEU A 113 17.15 -9.76 -19.57
CA LEU A 113 16.98 -10.14 -20.97
C LEU A 113 18.12 -9.59 -21.83
N LEU A 114 18.43 -8.31 -21.69
CA LEU A 114 19.48 -7.64 -22.48
C LEU A 114 20.87 -8.21 -22.18
N ALA A 115 21.23 -8.32 -20.90
CA ALA A 115 22.51 -8.89 -20.49
C ALA A 115 22.56 -10.41 -20.75
N GLY A 116 21.45 -11.11 -20.56
CA GLY A 116 21.33 -12.56 -20.73
C GLY A 116 21.51 -13.02 -22.16
N ILE A 117 21.08 -12.24 -23.16
CA ILE A 117 21.39 -12.51 -24.57
C ILE A 117 22.90 -12.53 -24.78
N ALA A 118 23.62 -11.55 -24.23
CA ALA A 118 25.07 -11.48 -24.35
C ALA A 118 25.77 -12.63 -23.57
N VAL A 119 25.32 -12.94 -22.35
CA VAL A 119 25.83 -14.07 -21.55
C VAL A 119 25.58 -15.42 -22.24
N TRP A 120 24.43 -15.59 -22.88
CA TRP A 120 24.12 -16.79 -23.67
C TRP A 120 25.06 -16.95 -24.86
N ARG A 121 25.35 -15.86 -25.59
CA ARG A 121 26.32 -15.87 -26.69
C ARG A 121 27.74 -16.23 -26.23
N MET A 122 28.08 -15.97 -24.97
CA MET A 122 29.35 -16.34 -24.35
C MET A 122 29.39 -17.80 -23.86
N GLY A 123 28.26 -18.53 -23.88
CA GLY A 123 28.16 -19.91 -23.38
C GLY A 123 28.12 -20.05 -21.86
N LEU A 124 28.05 -18.93 -21.11
CA LEU A 124 28.12 -18.91 -19.64
C LEU A 124 26.74 -18.96 -18.96
N LEU A 125 25.66 -19.02 -19.73
CA LEU A 125 24.29 -18.94 -19.21
C LEU A 125 23.96 -20.07 -18.21
N GLY A 126 24.43 -21.30 -18.47
CA GLY A 126 24.18 -22.44 -17.61
C GLY A 126 24.79 -22.31 -16.20
N GLU A 127 25.94 -21.64 -16.10
CA GLU A 127 26.58 -21.34 -14.82
C GLU A 127 25.92 -20.13 -14.14
N ALA A 128 25.57 -19.10 -14.90
CA ALA A 128 25.02 -17.86 -14.37
C ALA A 128 23.56 -17.94 -13.87
N ILE A 129 22.76 -18.89 -14.37
CA ILE A 129 21.34 -19.03 -13.99
C ILE A 129 21.17 -19.60 -12.58
N ASN A 130 22.09 -20.44 -12.11
CA ASN A 130 21.93 -21.13 -10.83
C ASN A 130 22.68 -20.41 -9.71
N PRO A 131 22.02 -19.56 -8.90
CA PRO A 131 22.67 -18.82 -7.82
C PRO A 131 23.19 -19.73 -6.69
N LEU A 132 22.74 -20.99 -6.62
CA LEU A 132 23.17 -21.95 -5.59
C LEU A 132 24.54 -22.59 -5.89
N LYS A 133 25.01 -22.56 -7.15
CA LYS A 133 26.31 -23.13 -7.54
C LYS A 133 27.49 -22.20 -7.29
N GLY A 134 27.24 -20.96 -6.89
CA GLY A 134 28.24 -19.94 -6.62
C GLY A 134 28.44 -18.93 -7.75
N TRP A 135 29.33 -17.97 -7.52
CA TRP A 135 29.71 -17.00 -8.54
C TRP A 135 30.42 -17.72 -9.70
N PRO A 136 29.96 -17.55 -10.96
CA PRO A 136 30.59 -18.18 -12.11
C PRO A 136 32.01 -17.65 -12.31
N ILE A 137 32.82 -18.43 -13.02
CA ILE A 137 34.18 -17.99 -13.31
C ILE A 137 34.11 -16.85 -14.33
N LEU A 138 34.39 -15.62 -13.86
CA LEU A 138 34.35 -14.45 -14.74
C LEU A 138 35.47 -14.51 -15.78
N PRO A 139 35.21 -14.10 -17.04
CA PRO A 139 36.23 -14.06 -18.07
C PRO A 139 37.38 -13.12 -17.69
N SER A 140 38.54 -13.68 -17.36
CA SER A 140 39.78 -12.96 -17.07
C SER A 140 40.54 -12.62 -18.36
N GLY A 141 39.84 -12.02 -19.32
CA GLY A 141 40.47 -11.52 -20.55
C GLY A 141 41.27 -10.25 -20.30
N GLU A 142 42.49 -10.17 -20.82
CA GLU A 142 43.28 -8.94 -20.79
C GLU A 142 42.66 -7.87 -21.71
N GLY A 143 42.53 -6.63 -21.21
CA GLY A 143 42.05 -5.48 -21.98
C GLY A 143 40.56 -5.13 -21.80
N THR A 144 40.09 -4.14 -22.57
CA THR A 144 38.74 -3.55 -22.44
C THR A 144 37.61 -4.53 -22.73
N LEU A 145 37.84 -5.49 -23.63
CA LEU A 145 36.84 -6.49 -24.00
C LEU A 145 36.57 -7.47 -22.86
N GLY A 146 37.59 -7.94 -22.14
CA GLY A 146 37.44 -8.85 -20.99
C GLY A 146 36.71 -8.17 -19.83
N LEU A 147 37.03 -6.90 -19.56
CA LEU A 147 36.30 -6.08 -18.59
C LEU A 147 34.82 -5.92 -18.96
N PHE A 148 34.52 -5.67 -20.24
CA PHE A 148 33.14 -5.55 -20.72
C PHE A 148 32.38 -6.87 -20.57
N GLN A 149 32.97 -8.00 -20.97
CA GLN A 149 32.35 -9.32 -20.81
C GLN A 149 32.05 -9.63 -19.34
N SER A 150 33.01 -9.39 -18.46
CA SER A 150 32.82 -9.55 -17.01
C SER A 150 31.71 -8.66 -16.48
N ALA A 151 31.68 -7.39 -16.89
CA ALA A 151 30.65 -6.44 -16.46
C ALA A 151 29.24 -6.88 -16.88
N VAL A 152 29.09 -7.40 -18.09
CA VAL A 152 27.81 -7.92 -18.59
C VAL A 152 27.35 -9.14 -17.81
N VAL A 153 28.26 -10.07 -17.50
CA VAL A 153 27.95 -11.26 -16.68
C VAL A 153 27.53 -10.84 -15.27
N VAL A 154 28.27 -9.93 -14.64
CA VAL A 154 27.93 -9.43 -13.29
C VAL A 154 26.59 -8.69 -13.30
N LEU A 155 26.33 -7.84 -14.30
CA LEU A 155 25.06 -7.14 -14.46
C LEU A 155 23.89 -8.13 -14.57
N PHE A 156 24.06 -9.19 -15.37
CA PHE A 156 23.06 -10.25 -15.50
C PHE A 156 22.79 -10.93 -14.15
N ILE A 157 23.83 -11.38 -13.44
CA ILE A 157 23.65 -12.13 -12.18
C ILE A 157 22.99 -11.26 -11.11
N VAL A 158 23.44 -10.01 -10.95
CA VAL A 158 22.86 -9.08 -9.98
C VAL A 158 21.36 -8.88 -10.26
N ASN A 159 21.00 -8.59 -11.51
CA ASN A 159 19.60 -8.39 -11.87
C ASN A 159 18.79 -9.68 -11.78
N TRP A 160 19.39 -10.83 -12.08
CA TRP A 160 18.74 -12.13 -11.99
C TRP A 160 18.42 -12.49 -10.55
N VAL A 161 19.38 -12.29 -9.64
CA VAL A 161 19.17 -12.49 -8.19
C VAL A 161 18.12 -11.52 -7.67
N LEU A 162 18.20 -10.23 -8.00
CA LEU A 162 17.18 -9.25 -7.60
C LEU A 162 15.79 -9.61 -8.14
N LEU A 163 15.69 -10.06 -9.39
CA LEU A 163 14.44 -10.50 -10.01
C LEU A 163 13.85 -11.71 -9.28
N VAL A 164 14.66 -12.74 -9.05
CA VAL A 164 14.23 -13.97 -8.38
C VAL A 164 13.76 -13.67 -6.96
N ILE A 165 14.53 -12.90 -6.19
CA ILE A 165 14.19 -12.54 -4.82
C ILE A 165 12.91 -11.70 -4.76
N ASN A 166 12.78 -10.68 -5.61
CA ASN A 166 11.60 -9.81 -5.60
C ASN A 166 10.35 -10.48 -6.16
N LEU A 167 10.46 -11.59 -6.89
CA LEU A 167 9.31 -12.41 -7.32
C LEU A 167 8.90 -13.47 -6.30
N ILE A 168 9.62 -13.62 -5.19
CA ILE A 168 9.21 -14.52 -4.11
C ILE A 168 7.84 -14.04 -3.57
N PRO A 169 6.84 -14.92 -3.48
CA PRO A 169 5.46 -14.55 -3.10
C PRO A 169 5.31 -14.37 -1.58
N VAL A 170 6.14 -13.50 -0.99
CA VAL A 170 6.26 -13.28 0.46
C VAL A 170 6.55 -11.80 0.73
N HIS A 171 5.99 -11.23 1.80
CA HIS A 171 6.35 -9.90 2.26
C HIS A 171 7.80 -9.86 2.80
N PRO A 172 8.58 -8.80 2.53
CA PRO A 172 8.18 -7.53 1.90
C PRO A 172 8.45 -7.46 0.39
N PHE A 173 8.71 -8.58 -0.29
CA PHE A 173 9.02 -8.57 -1.72
C PHE A 173 7.80 -8.27 -2.59
N ASP A 174 8.04 -7.76 -3.79
CA ASP A 174 6.97 -7.39 -4.74
C ASP A 174 6.05 -8.54 -5.11
N GLY A 175 6.58 -9.76 -5.21
CA GLY A 175 5.83 -10.97 -5.47
C GLY A 175 4.77 -11.22 -4.39
N GLY A 176 5.06 -10.87 -3.14
CA GLY A 176 4.10 -10.89 -2.04
C GLY A 176 2.93 -9.95 -2.29
N ARG A 177 3.19 -8.73 -2.78
CA ARG A 177 2.14 -7.75 -3.10
C ARG A 177 1.27 -8.16 -4.28
N VAL A 178 1.88 -8.79 -5.29
CA VAL A 178 1.15 -9.37 -6.42
C VAL A 178 0.24 -10.50 -5.94
N LEU A 179 0.75 -11.36 -5.05
CA LEU A 179 -0.04 -12.42 -4.42
C LEU A 179 -1.20 -11.82 -3.60
N GLU A 180 -0.94 -10.79 -2.80
CA GLU A 180 -1.94 -10.09 -1.98
C GLU A 180 -3.07 -9.49 -2.82
N CYS A 181 -2.71 -8.80 -3.91
CA CYS A 181 -3.68 -8.30 -4.88
C CYS A 181 -4.45 -9.42 -5.59
N GLY A 182 -3.85 -10.59 -5.75
CA GLY A 182 -4.50 -11.80 -6.27
C GLY A 182 -5.51 -12.38 -5.30
N LEU A 183 -5.10 -12.61 -4.05
CA LEU A 183 -5.88 -13.26 -3.00
C LEU A 183 -7.04 -12.39 -2.51
N SER A 184 -6.86 -11.07 -2.40
CA SER A 184 -7.91 -10.13 -1.98
C SER A 184 -9.17 -10.16 -2.85
N GLY A 185 -9.09 -10.65 -4.09
CA GLY A 185 -10.27 -10.81 -4.93
C GLY A 185 -11.04 -12.12 -4.72
N TRP A 186 -10.45 -13.07 -3.98
CA TRP A 186 -10.89 -14.47 -3.92
C TRP A 186 -11.13 -14.95 -2.49
N LEU A 187 -10.46 -14.35 -1.52
CA LEU A 187 -10.51 -14.74 -0.10
C LEU A 187 -10.96 -13.57 0.77
N VAL A 188 -11.56 -13.91 1.91
CA VAL A 188 -11.76 -12.99 3.02
C VAL A 188 -10.39 -12.54 3.54
N GLU A 189 -10.30 -11.27 3.94
CA GLU A 189 -9.05 -10.60 4.33
C GLU A 189 -8.26 -11.37 5.39
N GLU A 190 -8.93 -11.87 6.43
CA GLU A 190 -8.32 -12.67 7.50
C GLU A 190 -7.65 -13.96 6.95
N THR A 191 -8.29 -14.64 6.00
CA THR A 191 -7.74 -15.86 5.39
C THR A 191 -6.55 -15.53 4.48
N ALA A 192 -6.63 -14.42 3.73
CA ALA A 192 -5.51 -13.97 2.91
C ALA A 192 -4.30 -13.63 3.78
N ASN A 193 -4.51 -12.95 4.91
CA ASN A 193 -3.46 -12.58 5.85
C ASN A 193 -2.79 -13.83 6.45
N TYR A 194 -3.58 -14.79 6.92
CA TYR A 194 -3.07 -16.05 7.45
C TYR A 194 -2.21 -16.82 6.44
N LEU A 195 -2.63 -16.82 5.17
CA LEU A 195 -1.90 -17.47 4.09
C LEU A 195 -0.55 -16.79 3.84
N HIS A 196 -0.48 -15.45 3.79
CA HIS A 196 0.77 -14.72 3.65
C HIS A 196 1.75 -15.02 4.78
N MET A 197 1.27 -15.03 6.03
CA MET A 197 2.12 -15.31 7.21
C MET A 197 2.72 -16.71 7.14
N ARG A 198 1.91 -17.72 6.79
CA ARG A 198 2.38 -19.10 6.64
C ARG A 198 3.36 -19.23 5.47
N LEU A 199 3.07 -18.61 4.32
CA LEU A 199 3.96 -18.63 3.17
C LEU A 199 5.31 -18.00 3.51
N GLY A 200 5.33 -16.86 4.20
CA GLY A 200 6.57 -16.21 4.62
C GLY A 200 7.42 -17.08 5.53
N ALA A 201 6.80 -17.74 6.52
CA ALA A 201 7.51 -18.66 7.42
C ALA A 201 8.04 -19.89 6.67
N VAL A 202 7.21 -20.52 5.82
CA VAL A 202 7.60 -21.71 5.04
C VAL A 202 8.74 -21.38 4.09
N VAL A 203 8.65 -20.26 3.36
CA VAL A 203 9.71 -19.83 2.43
C VAL A 203 10.99 -19.49 3.17
N GLY A 204 10.92 -18.72 4.27
CA GLY A 204 12.10 -18.38 5.07
C GLY A 204 12.83 -19.62 5.60
N VAL A 205 12.09 -20.55 6.21
CA VAL A 205 12.65 -21.83 6.70
C VAL A 205 13.20 -22.68 5.57
N SER A 206 12.49 -22.77 4.44
CA SER A 206 12.93 -23.55 3.27
C SER A 206 14.22 -22.99 2.68
N LEU A 207 14.37 -21.66 2.59
CA LEU A 207 15.60 -21.00 2.15
C LEU A 207 16.76 -21.30 3.11
N MET A 208 16.52 -21.26 4.42
CA MET A 208 17.54 -21.62 5.41
C MET A 208 18.00 -23.08 5.27
N ILE A 209 17.06 -24.02 5.15
CA ILE A 209 17.38 -25.44 4.94
C ILE A 209 18.13 -25.63 3.62
N ALA A 210 17.66 -25.01 2.53
CA ALA A 210 18.30 -25.10 1.22
C ALA A 210 19.73 -24.53 1.27
N GLY A 211 19.95 -23.42 1.96
CA GLY A 211 21.28 -22.83 2.16
C GLY A 211 22.23 -23.74 2.94
N LEU A 212 21.74 -24.41 4.00
CA LEU A 212 22.53 -25.38 4.76
C LEU A 212 22.87 -26.63 3.95
N LEU A 213 21.93 -27.12 3.12
CA LEU A 213 22.15 -28.29 2.26
C LEU A 213 23.03 -27.99 1.05
N ALA A 214 23.07 -26.73 0.61
CA ALA A 214 23.89 -26.28 -0.52
C ALA A 214 25.31 -25.87 -0.12
N ASP A 215 25.69 -25.99 1.16
CA ASP A 215 27.00 -25.60 1.67
C ASP A 215 28.09 -26.48 1.04
N HIS A 216 28.83 -25.92 0.08
CA HIS A 216 29.90 -26.58 -0.65
C HIS A 216 31.26 -25.98 -0.24
N PRO A 217 32.38 -26.72 -0.33
CA PRO A 217 33.70 -26.25 0.13
C PRO A 217 34.23 -24.95 -0.50
N GLY A 218 33.69 -24.53 -1.65
CA GLY A 218 34.04 -23.29 -2.34
C GLY A 218 32.95 -22.21 -2.35
N TRP A 219 31.76 -22.53 -1.82
CA TRP A 219 30.62 -21.63 -1.79
C TRP A 219 29.80 -21.89 -0.54
N HIS A 220 29.82 -20.93 0.37
CA HIS A 220 29.00 -21.04 1.56
C HIS A 220 27.58 -20.62 1.26
N GLY A 221 26.63 -21.55 1.40
CA GLY A 221 25.19 -21.28 1.33
C GLY A 221 24.70 -20.29 2.39
N THR A 222 25.60 -19.79 3.24
CA THR A 222 25.41 -18.75 4.25
C THR A 222 24.60 -17.57 3.76
N TRP A 223 24.78 -17.08 2.53
CA TRP A 223 23.97 -15.94 2.05
C TRP A 223 22.49 -16.31 1.86
N VAL A 224 22.19 -17.55 1.42
CA VAL A 224 20.82 -18.07 1.30
C VAL A 224 20.22 -18.26 2.69
N VAL A 225 21.02 -18.74 3.65
CA VAL A 225 20.62 -18.85 5.05
C VAL A 225 20.31 -17.47 5.63
N CYS A 226 21.19 -16.49 5.43
CA CYS A 226 20.98 -15.10 5.85
C CYS A 226 19.73 -14.51 5.19
N LEU A 227 19.52 -14.74 3.90
CA LEU A 227 18.31 -14.32 3.19
C LEU A 227 17.06 -14.92 3.83
N GLY A 228 17.04 -16.25 4.06
CA GLY A 228 15.92 -16.93 4.71
C GLY A 228 15.65 -16.43 6.13
N ALA A 229 16.71 -16.15 6.91
CA ALA A 229 16.60 -15.57 8.25
C ALA A 229 16.04 -14.14 8.19
N VAL A 230 16.49 -13.30 7.26
CA VAL A 230 15.96 -11.95 7.05
C VAL A 230 14.49 -12.00 6.67
N VAL A 231 14.10 -12.87 5.73
CA VAL A 231 12.70 -13.08 5.34
C VAL A 231 11.85 -13.47 6.55
N LEU A 232 12.35 -14.38 7.39
CA LEU A 232 11.65 -14.79 8.61
C LEU A 232 11.47 -13.64 9.60
N VAL A 233 12.53 -12.85 9.83
CA VAL A 233 12.46 -11.68 10.73
C VAL A 233 11.47 -10.64 10.20
N LEU A 234 11.50 -10.34 8.91
CA LEU A 234 10.58 -9.40 8.28
C LEU A 234 9.13 -9.90 8.34
N ASN A 235 8.91 -11.20 8.12
CA ASN A 235 7.59 -11.80 8.27
C ASN A 235 7.07 -11.72 9.71
N LEU A 236 7.94 -11.94 10.71
CA LEU A 236 7.57 -11.80 12.13
C LEU A 236 7.27 -10.34 12.51
N GLN A 237 8.01 -9.39 11.96
CA GLN A 237 7.73 -7.96 12.15
C GLN A 237 6.38 -7.57 11.57
N GLU A 238 6.05 -8.05 10.38
CA GLU A 238 4.75 -7.82 9.73
C GLU A 238 3.60 -8.39 10.57
N VAL A 239 3.75 -9.62 11.08
CA VAL A 239 2.76 -10.26 11.97
C VAL A 239 2.53 -9.41 13.22
N ALA A 240 3.62 -8.98 13.88
CA ALA A 240 3.54 -8.19 15.10
C ALA A 240 2.93 -6.80 14.86
N GLN A 241 3.18 -6.21 13.69
CA GLN A 241 2.61 -4.91 13.33
C GLN A 241 1.12 -5.01 13.05
N ARG A 242 0.67 -6.05 12.34
CA ARG A 242 -0.75 -6.27 12.06
C ARG A 242 -1.54 -6.57 13.33
N SER A 243 -1.03 -7.44 14.20
CA SER A 243 -1.70 -7.73 15.47
C SER A 243 -1.86 -6.48 16.34
N ALA A 244 -0.88 -5.58 16.34
CA ALA A 244 -0.97 -4.33 17.09
C ALA A 244 -2.04 -3.37 16.54
N VAL A 245 -2.31 -3.41 15.23
CA VAL A 245 -3.38 -2.62 14.61
C VAL A 245 -4.75 -3.22 14.94
N ASP A 246 -4.89 -4.54 14.81
CA ASP A 246 -6.13 -5.25 15.13
C ASP A 246 -6.51 -5.07 16.62
N ASP A 247 -5.52 -5.11 17.51
CA ASP A 247 -5.70 -4.85 18.95
C ASP A 247 -6.17 -3.41 19.22
N LEU A 248 -5.62 -2.43 18.49
CA LEU A 248 -6.01 -1.02 18.62
C LEU A 248 -7.42 -0.79 18.08
N GLU A 249 -7.76 -1.35 16.93
CA GLU A 249 -9.10 -1.25 16.34
C GLU A 249 -10.15 -1.85 17.27
N SER A 250 -9.86 -3.03 17.83
CA SER A 250 -10.72 -3.67 18.83
C SER A 250 -10.90 -2.78 20.07
N ALA A 251 -9.81 -2.18 20.57
CA ALA A 251 -9.89 -1.26 21.71
C ALA A 251 -10.67 0.03 21.40
N LEU A 252 -10.59 0.54 20.18
CA LEU A 252 -11.36 1.70 19.74
C LEU A 252 -12.85 1.38 19.62
N LEU A 253 -13.19 0.20 19.09
CA LEU A 253 -14.57 -0.30 19.03
C LEU A 253 -15.16 -0.50 20.43
N ASP A 254 -14.40 -1.11 21.35
CA ASP A 254 -14.82 -1.26 22.75
C ASP A 254 -15.05 0.11 23.41
N TYR A 255 -14.21 1.10 23.10
CA TYR A 255 -14.37 2.47 23.59
C TYR A 255 -15.59 3.17 22.99
N GLU A 256 -15.86 2.99 21.69
CA GLU A 256 -17.04 3.53 21.00
C GLU A 256 -18.33 2.91 21.56
N LEU A 257 -18.35 1.60 21.78
CA LEU A 257 -19.46 0.91 22.45
C LEU A 257 -19.65 1.42 23.89
N ALA A 258 -18.56 1.63 24.63
CA ALA A 258 -18.65 2.20 25.97
C ALA A 258 -19.17 3.65 25.97
N LEU A 259 -18.90 4.45 24.93
CA LEU A 259 -19.49 5.77 24.76
C LEU A 259 -20.99 5.70 24.46
N ASP A 260 -21.41 4.75 23.61
CA ASP A 260 -22.82 4.53 23.29
C ASP A 260 -23.61 4.04 24.53
N ASP A 261 -23.00 3.16 25.33
CA ASP A 261 -23.52 2.76 26.64
C ASP A 261 -23.60 3.95 27.61
N VAL A 262 -22.60 4.84 27.64
CA VAL A 262 -22.59 6.04 28.49
C VAL A 262 -23.63 7.08 28.05
N ASP A 263 -23.83 7.28 26.75
CA ASP A 263 -24.93 8.11 26.23
C ASP A 263 -26.30 7.48 26.54
N GLY A 264 -26.38 6.16 26.65
CA GLY A 264 -27.54 5.42 27.18
C GLY A 264 -27.69 5.46 28.71
N GLU A 265 -26.60 5.66 29.46
CA GLU A 265 -26.56 5.70 30.94
C GLU A 265 -26.68 7.11 31.53
N PHE A 266 -26.73 8.16 30.69
CA PHE A 266 -27.24 9.47 31.07
C PHE A 266 -28.78 9.54 31.02
N ASP A 267 -29.49 8.47 31.38
CA ASP A 267 -30.67 8.64 32.21
C ASP A 267 -30.16 9.09 33.58
N VAL A 268 -29.88 10.39 33.69
CA VAL A 268 -29.88 11.06 34.99
C VAL A 268 -31.14 10.55 35.68
N ASP A 269 -31.04 10.03 36.91
CA ASP A 269 -32.19 9.75 37.79
C ASP A 269 -32.97 11.07 37.96
N GLU A 270 -33.70 11.48 36.92
CA GLU A 270 -34.64 12.56 36.96
C GLU A 270 -35.79 12.01 37.81
N PRO A 271 -36.10 12.68 38.94
CA PRO A 271 -37.14 12.20 39.83
C PRO A 271 -38.41 12.01 39.01
N ASP A 272 -38.94 10.78 39.05
CA ASP A 272 -39.98 10.28 38.17
C ASP A 272 -41.01 11.39 37.85
N PRO A 273 -41.04 11.94 36.61
CA PRO A 273 -41.76 13.17 36.34
C PRO A 273 -43.22 12.97 36.69
N GLY A 274 -43.76 13.86 37.52
CA GLY A 274 -45.13 13.75 38.01
C GLY A 274 -46.12 13.62 36.85
N LEU A 275 -47.28 13.00 37.09
CA LEU A 275 -48.33 12.76 36.07
C LEU A 275 -48.67 13.99 35.19
N LEU A 276 -48.49 15.20 35.74
CA LEU A 276 -48.70 16.49 35.08
C LEU A 276 -47.62 16.84 34.05
N GLU A 277 -46.37 16.47 34.32
CA GLU A 277 -45.21 16.74 33.46
C GLU A 277 -45.23 15.80 32.26
N ARG A 278 -45.50 14.50 32.49
CA ARG A 278 -45.73 13.52 31.42
C ARG A 278 -46.88 13.92 30.50
N TRP A 279 -47.97 14.45 31.05
CA TRP A 279 -49.10 14.92 30.26
C TRP A 279 -48.77 16.18 29.43
N ARG A 280 -47.90 17.06 29.95
CA ARG A 280 -47.41 18.23 29.20
C ARG A 280 -46.47 17.83 28.09
N GLN A 281 -45.49 16.98 28.37
CA GLN A 281 -44.54 16.45 27.38
C GLN A 281 -45.29 15.72 26.26
N HIS A 282 -46.22 14.82 26.62
CA HIS A 282 -47.02 14.11 25.62
C HIS A 282 -47.89 15.06 24.78
N ARG A 283 -48.40 16.15 25.37
CA ARG A 283 -49.12 17.19 24.61
C ARG A 283 -48.21 17.96 23.67
N GLU A 284 -46.99 18.27 24.08
CA GLU A 284 -46.01 18.97 23.25
C GLU A 284 -45.54 18.09 22.09
N GLU A 285 -45.19 16.84 22.34
CA GLU A 285 -44.87 15.86 21.31
C GLU A 285 -46.02 15.67 20.32
N THR A 286 -47.25 15.51 20.84
CA THR A 286 -48.43 15.39 19.98
C THR A 286 -48.65 16.65 19.14
N ARG A 287 -48.38 17.84 19.69
CA ARG A 287 -48.48 19.11 18.97
C ARG A 287 -47.42 19.20 17.87
N LEU A 288 -46.17 18.86 18.16
CA LEU A 288 -45.07 18.85 17.19
C LEU A 288 -45.35 17.88 16.04
N LEU A 289 -45.80 16.66 16.34
CA LEU A 289 -46.19 15.67 15.33
C LEU A 289 -47.36 16.15 14.46
N GLN A 290 -48.32 16.88 15.04
CA GLN A 290 -49.42 17.48 14.29
C GLN A 290 -48.94 18.64 13.39
N GLU A 291 -48.06 19.49 13.90
CA GLU A 291 -47.45 20.60 13.13
C GLU A 291 -46.65 20.06 11.93
N GLU A 292 -45.86 19.00 12.13
CA GLU A 292 -45.08 18.36 11.07
C GLU A 292 -45.99 17.74 10.00
N LYS A 293 -47.06 17.03 10.40
CA LYS A 293 -48.06 16.50 9.45
C LYS A 293 -48.74 17.61 8.65
N GLN A 294 -49.09 18.73 9.30
CA GLN A 294 -49.70 19.87 8.62
C GLN A 294 -48.73 20.52 7.62
N GLN A 295 -47.44 20.61 7.98
CA GLN A 295 -46.41 21.13 7.09
C GLN A 295 -46.23 20.24 5.85
N GLN A 296 -46.11 18.92 6.04
CA GLN A 296 -46.01 17.96 4.93
C GLN A 296 -47.23 17.99 4.02
N GLU A 297 -48.44 18.14 4.57
CA GLU A 297 -49.64 18.30 3.73
C GLU A 297 -49.65 19.61 2.94
N ALA A 298 -49.19 20.70 3.54
CA ALA A 298 -49.09 22.00 2.86
C ALA A 298 -48.07 21.93 1.71
N GLU A 299 -46.92 21.30 1.90
CA GLU A 299 -45.89 21.07 0.88
C GLU A 299 -46.44 20.24 -0.29
N ARG A 300 -47.10 19.12 0.00
CA ARG A 300 -47.74 18.29 -1.04
C ARG A 300 -48.77 19.07 -1.86
N ARG A 301 -49.56 19.95 -1.22
CA ARG A 301 -50.51 20.80 -1.94
C ARG A 301 -49.79 21.79 -2.85
N VAL A 302 -48.70 22.39 -2.38
CA VAL A 302 -47.88 23.30 -3.21
C VAL A 302 -47.29 22.55 -4.40
N ASP A 303 -46.78 21.33 -4.22
CA ASP A 303 -46.24 20.51 -5.31
C ASP A 303 -47.29 20.18 -6.37
N VAL A 304 -48.51 19.83 -5.94
CA VAL A 304 -49.64 19.59 -6.87
C VAL A 304 -49.96 20.85 -7.67
N LEU A 305 -49.96 22.02 -7.02
CA LEU A 305 -50.18 23.30 -7.70
C LEU A 305 -49.05 23.64 -8.67
N LEU A 306 -47.79 23.43 -8.29
CA LEU A 306 -46.63 23.64 -9.16
C LEU A 306 -46.68 22.71 -10.38
N LYS A 307 -47.07 21.45 -10.19
CA LYS A 307 -47.25 20.49 -11.30
C LYS A 307 -48.38 20.91 -12.24
N LYS A 308 -49.48 21.44 -11.70
CA LYS A 308 -50.60 21.99 -12.49
C LYS A 308 -50.17 23.24 -13.28
N VAL A 309 -49.39 24.13 -12.67
CA VAL A 309 -48.78 25.30 -13.33
C VAL A 309 -47.82 24.88 -14.44
N HIS A 310 -47.02 23.84 -14.21
CA HIS A 310 -46.05 23.34 -15.19
C HIS A 310 -46.74 22.79 -16.45
N HIS A 311 -47.85 22.06 -16.31
CA HIS A 311 -48.55 21.46 -17.46
C HIS A 311 -49.54 22.39 -18.16
N HIS A 312 -50.25 23.25 -17.43
CA HIS A 312 -51.37 24.04 -17.97
C HIS A 312 -51.14 25.55 -17.92
N GLY A 313 -49.99 26.00 -17.42
CA GLY A 313 -49.69 27.42 -17.23
C GLY A 313 -50.33 28.02 -15.98
N PHE A 314 -49.83 29.19 -15.57
CA PHE A 314 -50.26 29.87 -14.34
C PHE A 314 -51.74 30.32 -14.37
N GLU A 315 -52.30 30.54 -15.57
CA GLU A 315 -53.68 30.99 -15.75
C GLU A 315 -54.72 29.90 -15.49
N ALA A 316 -54.32 28.63 -15.48
CA ALA A 316 -55.20 27.49 -15.21
C ALA A 316 -55.51 27.26 -13.71
N LEU A 317 -54.89 28.04 -12.82
CA LEU A 317 -55.17 28.03 -11.39
C LEU A 317 -56.40 28.89 -11.05
N SER A 318 -57.21 28.45 -10.10
CA SER A 318 -58.26 29.30 -9.51
C SER A 318 -57.65 30.45 -8.71
N GLU A 319 -58.41 31.53 -8.49
CA GLU A 319 -57.95 32.66 -7.68
C GLU A 319 -57.62 32.26 -6.22
N ALA A 320 -58.22 31.20 -5.70
CA ALA A 320 -57.85 30.63 -4.40
C ALA A 320 -56.49 29.93 -4.43
N GLU A 321 -56.24 29.11 -5.46
CA GLU A 321 -54.97 28.39 -5.66
C GLU A 321 -53.80 29.37 -5.92
N LYS A 322 -54.02 30.43 -6.70
CA LYS A 322 -53.01 31.48 -6.94
C LYS A 322 -52.61 32.20 -5.66
N ARG A 323 -53.58 32.51 -4.79
CA ARG A 323 -53.31 33.12 -3.47
C ARG A 323 -52.49 32.20 -2.59
N GLN A 324 -52.83 30.91 -2.55
CA GLN A 324 -52.13 29.91 -1.75
C GLN A 324 -50.66 29.74 -2.21
N LEU A 325 -50.43 29.70 -3.52
CA LEU A 325 -49.07 29.59 -4.07
C LEU A 325 -48.22 30.84 -3.79
N ARG A 326 -48.81 32.04 -3.88
CA ARG A 326 -48.12 33.30 -3.52
C ARG A 326 -47.75 33.35 -2.03
N GLN A 327 -48.65 32.90 -1.15
CA GLN A 327 -48.37 32.82 0.28
C GLN A 327 -47.25 31.81 0.59
N ALA A 328 -47.26 30.64 -0.04
CA ALA A 328 -46.19 29.65 0.11
C ALA A 328 -44.85 30.20 -0.40
N SER A 329 -44.82 30.83 -1.58
CA SER A 329 -43.62 31.45 -2.14
C SER A 329 -43.03 32.54 -1.25
N GLN A 330 -43.88 33.37 -0.62
CA GLN A 330 -43.44 34.39 0.32
C GLN A 330 -42.82 33.76 1.58
N ARG A 331 -43.44 32.71 2.13
CA ARG A 331 -42.89 31.98 3.30
C ARG A 331 -41.52 31.37 3.02
N TYR A 332 -41.32 30.75 1.85
CA TYR A 332 -40.02 30.20 1.48
C TYR A 332 -38.94 31.27 1.33
N ARG A 333 -39.29 32.46 0.81
CA ARG A 333 -38.36 33.60 0.74
C ARG A 333 -37.98 34.11 2.14
N ASP A 334 -38.94 34.19 3.06
CA ASP A 334 -38.71 34.63 4.44
C ASP A 334 -37.90 33.61 5.26
N GLN A 335 -38.00 32.31 4.93
CA GLN A 335 -37.16 31.26 5.51
C GLN A 335 -35.74 31.31 4.96
N ALA A 336 -35.57 31.46 3.64
CA ALA A 336 -34.27 31.57 2.99
C ALA A 336 -33.47 32.79 3.51
N ALA A 337 -34.14 33.93 3.70
CA ALA A 337 -33.52 35.13 4.28
C ALA A 337 -33.04 34.92 5.73
N ARG A 338 -33.81 34.16 6.54
CA ARG A 338 -33.42 33.85 7.93
C ARG A 338 -32.23 32.90 8.01
N SER A 339 -32.14 31.91 7.11
CA SER A 339 -30.99 31.00 7.06
C SER A 339 -29.69 31.67 6.59
N GLU A 340 -29.77 32.73 5.79
CA GLU A 340 -28.58 33.52 5.39
C GLU A 340 -28.05 34.42 6.51
N GLU A 341 -28.90 34.87 7.46
CA GLU A 341 -28.48 35.65 8.63
C GLU A 341 -27.86 34.81 9.76
N THR A 342 -27.97 33.48 9.70
CA THR A 342 -27.45 32.55 10.74
C THR A 342 -26.09 31.91 10.39
N ILE A 343 -25.48 32.32 9.28
CA ILE A 343 -24.12 31.94 8.83
C ILE A 343 -23.21 33.17 9.00
#